data_AF-A0A448FAU3-F1
#
_entry.id   AF-A0A448FAU3-F1
#
_cell.length_a   1.000
_cell.length_b   1.000
_cell.length_c   1.000
_cell.angle_alpha   90.00
_cell.angle_beta   90.00
_cell.angle_gamma   90.00
#
_symmetry.space_group_name_H-M   'P 1'
#
loop_
_entity.id
_entity.type
_entity.pdbx_description
1 polymer ?
#
loop_
_entity_poly.entity_id
_entity_poly.type
_entity_poly.pdbx_seq_one_letter_code
_entity_poly.pdbx_strand_id
1 'polypeptide(L)'
;MSTSLWISTAYLQQPPSSDQFVALLAFADSRETFEQLVKTTFNTQKAHYCYQLAPLKAEVFFQRHGQIWLAYQANGLKEGEVRVVELVGEKPKEHFATETNYLLCHQINHVKLLDRQFGRHPKVFAPDEIFKLLFPNTPIPPDITQPSWSENWQEPTFLMPVLDEKTLEKDTALFGEPLPELKCYFILDANKHKYLAPENFHCRIESLFQGEFAEITKDIAPYLVEVIPYPDYSSESELMGLFSDEGAMTRFNWHEELGVFIHSRYDFDTVLRHLRHFPVMKDENGKWFFFRFYDPKVLRNYLEVIATSPEKLNKFFGYEKRIIHAFASGIGDSFHYYQLKALPEDTRNIPILLTEFEVNGFKDKKWLETREKMVGYIFKTYPHVYSPQEQEQLINNLDEARNKNYIYETAIVQYAVAKQSAVKNGRDFAALEKQLEQKFSAPLARAIQLFNLLNLEQENGK
;
A
#
# COMPACT_ATOMS: atom_id res chain seq x y z
N MET A 1 29.48 -11.28 18.56
CA MET A 1 29.00 -9.89 18.39
C MET A 1 28.17 -9.84 17.12
N SER A 2 27.04 -9.14 17.08
CA SER A 2 26.21 -9.07 15.86
C SER A 2 26.85 -8.12 14.85
N THR A 3 27.15 -8.62 13.65
CA THR A 3 27.57 -7.79 12.50
C THR A 3 26.43 -6.85 12.10
N SER A 4 26.77 -5.62 11.72
CA SER A 4 25.81 -4.59 11.31
C SER A 4 26.34 -3.84 10.09
N LEU A 5 25.48 -3.17 9.33
CA LEU A 5 25.91 -2.36 8.19
C LEU A 5 26.62 -1.09 8.70
N TRP A 6 27.82 -0.83 8.20
CA TRP A 6 28.57 0.40 8.42
C TRP A 6 28.73 1.16 7.11
N ILE A 7 28.70 2.49 7.22
CA ILE A 7 28.75 3.41 6.09
C ILE A 7 29.77 4.52 6.39
N SER A 8 30.56 4.85 5.39
CA SER A 8 31.51 5.97 5.40
C SER A 8 31.47 6.67 4.05
N THR A 9 31.79 7.96 3.98
CA THR A 9 32.00 8.65 2.71
C THR A 9 33.49 8.91 2.51
N ALA A 10 33.94 8.80 1.27
CA ALA A 10 35.34 8.94 0.90
C ALA A 10 35.50 9.58 -0.48
N TYR A 11 36.69 10.13 -0.74
CA TYR A 11 37.15 10.49 -2.07
C TYR A 11 38.08 9.39 -2.58
N LEU A 12 37.80 8.86 -3.78
CA LEU A 12 38.67 7.92 -4.50
C LEU A 12 39.48 8.67 -5.55
N GLN A 13 40.80 8.52 -5.51
CA GLN A 13 41.71 9.14 -6.46
C GLN A 13 41.94 8.17 -7.62
N GLN A 14 41.46 8.52 -8.81
CA GLN A 14 41.73 7.78 -10.05
C GLN A 14 42.45 8.70 -11.05
N PRO A 15 43.77 8.58 -11.24
CA PRO A 15 44.46 9.25 -12.34
C PRO A 15 43.97 8.68 -13.69
N PRO A 16 43.60 9.49 -14.71
CA PRO A 16 43.74 10.95 -14.86
C PRO A 16 42.46 11.77 -14.56
N SER A 17 41.44 11.20 -13.92
CA SER A 17 40.16 11.86 -13.63
C SER A 17 40.13 12.62 -12.30
N SER A 18 39.12 13.49 -12.11
CA SER A 18 38.80 14.12 -10.83
C SER A 18 38.46 13.10 -9.74
N ASP A 19 38.74 13.43 -8.48
CA ASP A 19 38.40 12.61 -7.32
C ASP A 19 36.90 12.25 -7.32
N GLN A 20 36.58 10.97 -7.21
CA GLN A 20 35.20 10.48 -7.13
C GLN A 20 34.73 10.49 -5.67
N PHE A 21 33.61 11.16 -5.41
CA PHE A 21 32.98 11.14 -4.08
C PHE A 21 32.06 9.93 -3.95
N VAL A 22 32.37 9.04 -3.01
CA VAL A 22 31.72 7.73 -2.86
C VAL A 22 31.25 7.47 -1.43
N ALA A 23 30.27 6.59 -1.29
CA ALA A 23 29.95 5.88 -0.06
C ALA A 23 30.60 4.49 -0.09
N LEU A 24 31.14 4.09 1.06
CA LEU A 24 31.71 2.78 1.33
C LEU A 24 30.79 2.03 2.29
N LEU A 25 30.35 0.84 1.90
CA LEU A 25 29.42 0.01 2.65
C LEU A 25 30.05 -1.35 2.93
N ALA A 26 29.99 -1.82 4.19
CA ALA A 26 30.43 -3.15 4.59
C ALA A 26 29.70 -3.61 5.86
N PHE A 27 29.48 -4.91 6.00
CA PHE A 27 29.04 -5.50 7.26
C PHE A 27 30.24 -5.68 8.20
N ALA A 28 30.16 -5.10 9.40
CA ALA A 28 31.22 -5.16 10.40
C ALA A 28 30.65 -5.16 11.83
N ASP A 29 31.39 -5.75 12.76
CA ASP A 29 31.06 -5.79 14.19
C ASP A 29 31.58 -4.55 14.96
N SER A 30 32.61 -3.89 14.43
CA SER A 30 33.23 -2.69 14.99
C SER A 30 33.68 -1.72 13.91
N ARG A 31 34.00 -0.48 14.33
CA ARG A 31 34.55 0.54 13.44
C ARG A 31 35.92 0.10 12.91
N GLU A 32 36.72 -0.48 13.78
CA GLU A 32 38.07 -0.97 13.49
C GLU A 32 38.03 -2.07 12.43
N THR A 33 37.09 -3.01 12.55
CA THR A 33 36.87 -4.07 11.55
C THR A 33 36.51 -3.47 10.19
N PHE A 34 35.61 -2.48 10.16
CA PHE A 34 35.26 -1.79 8.91
C PHE A 34 36.47 -1.10 8.27
N GLU A 35 37.26 -0.35 9.05
CA GLU A 35 38.45 0.34 8.54
C GLU A 35 39.49 -0.64 7.99
N GLN A 36 39.65 -1.82 8.63
CA GLN A 36 40.53 -2.88 8.11
C GLN A 36 40.03 -3.48 6.80
N LEU A 37 38.72 -3.72 6.67
CA LEU A 37 38.14 -4.20 5.41
C LEU A 37 38.39 -3.21 4.27
N VAL A 38 38.06 -1.94 4.49
CA VAL A 38 38.29 -0.86 3.50
C VAL A 38 39.77 -0.78 3.11
N LYS A 39 40.68 -0.78 4.09
CA LYS A 39 42.12 -0.76 3.84
C LYS A 39 42.58 -1.95 3.01
N THR A 40 42.07 -3.14 3.30
CA THR A 40 42.44 -4.38 2.60
C THR A 40 41.95 -4.38 1.15
N THR A 41 40.70 -3.94 0.92
CA THR A 41 40.10 -3.83 -0.41
C THR A 41 40.88 -2.86 -1.30
N PHE A 42 41.11 -1.63 -0.85
CA PHE A 42 41.78 -0.62 -1.68
C PHE A 42 43.28 -0.85 -1.86
N ASN A 43 43.96 -1.48 -0.89
CA ASN A 43 45.34 -1.95 -1.08
C ASN A 43 45.43 -3.00 -2.19
N THR A 44 44.49 -3.95 -2.22
CA THR A 44 44.43 -5.00 -3.25
C THR A 44 44.16 -4.40 -4.64
N GLN A 45 43.30 -3.38 -4.71
CA GLN A 45 42.96 -2.65 -5.94
C GLN A 45 44.02 -1.62 -6.36
N LYS A 46 45.07 -1.40 -5.56
CA LYS A 46 46.08 -0.33 -5.76
C LYS A 46 45.47 1.06 -5.95
N ALA A 47 44.38 1.34 -5.22
CA ALA A 47 43.66 2.60 -5.29
C ALA A 47 43.86 3.42 -4.00
N HIS A 48 43.94 4.73 -4.15
CA HIS A 48 44.05 5.66 -3.02
C HIS A 48 42.68 6.19 -2.64
N TYR A 49 42.41 6.27 -1.34
CA TYR A 49 41.17 6.79 -0.77
C TYR A 49 41.46 7.72 0.41
N CYS A 50 40.57 8.70 0.61
CA CYS A 50 40.58 9.58 1.76
C CYS A 50 39.17 9.68 2.35
N TYR A 51 39.01 9.38 3.63
CA TYR A 51 37.72 9.51 4.30
C TYR A 51 37.30 10.98 4.38
N GLN A 52 36.07 11.26 3.95
CA GLN A 52 35.39 12.54 4.17
C GLN A 52 34.57 12.49 5.46
N LEU A 53 33.91 11.36 5.74
CA LEU A 53 33.22 11.09 6.99
C LEU A 53 33.73 9.77 7.59
N ALA A 54 34.02 9.79 8.89
CA ALA A 54 34.38 8.56 9.61
C ALA A 54 33.30 7.47 9.48
N PRO A 55 33.68 6.18 9.55
CA PRO A 55 32.70 5.09 9.52
C PRO A 55 31.71 5.20 10.68
N LEU A 56 30.42 5.11 10.34
CA LEU A 56 29.31 5.10 11.26
C LEU A 56 28.45 3.86 11.01
N LYS A 57 27.77 3.36 12.06
CA LYS A 57 26.67 2.40 11.87
C LYS A 57 25.61 3.02 10.96
N ALA A 58 25.02 2.23 10.08
CA ALA A 58 24.05 2.68 9.08
C ALA A 58 22.90 3.49 9.70
N GLU A 59 22.35 3.03 10.84
CA GLU A 59 21.30 3.74 11.59
C GLU A 59 21.72 5.16 11.96
N VAL A 60 22.95 5.34 12.47
CA VAL A 60 23.50 6.64 12.87
C VAL A 60 23.80 7.50 11.64
N PHE A 61 24.33 6.88 10.58
CA PHE A 61 24.59 7.56 9.31
C PHE A 61 23.29 8.13 8.73
N PHE A 62 22.24 7.32 8.61
CA PHE A 62 20.95 7.72 8.06
C PHE A 62 20.26 8.80 8.90
N GLN A 63 20.38 8.72 10.23
CA GLN A 63 19.84 9.75 11.12
C GLN A 63 20.52 11.11 10.94
N ARG A 64 21.83 11.14 10.69
CA ARG A 64 22.62 12.39 10.63
C ARG A 64 22.75 12.97 9.24
N HIS A 65 22.80 12.13 8.21
CA HIS A 65 23.19 12.52 6.86
C HIS A 65 22.13 12.22 5.79
N GLY A 66 21.01 11.57 6.17
CA GLY A 66 20.01 11.11 5.22
C GLY A 66 20.55 10.00 4.31
N GLN A 67 20.18 10.02 3.03
CA GLN A 67 20.62 9.05 2.01
C GLN A 67 20.26 7.60 2.34
N ILE A 68 19.04 7.37 2.80
CA ILE A 68 18.61 6.02 3.21
C ILE A 68 18.59 5.04 2.02
N TRP A 69 18.52 5.56 0.80
CA TRP A 69 18.65 4.76 -0.44
C TRP A 69 19.95 3.93 -0.50
N LEU A 70 21.02 4.31 0.22
CA LEU A 70 22.25 3.51 0.31
C LEU A 70 22.02 2.13 0.96
N ALA A 71 20.96 1.98 1.76
CA ALA A 71 20.58 0.67 2.30
C ALA A 71 20.20 -0.34 1.19
N TYR A 72 19.67 0.11 0.05
CA TYR A 72 19.41 -0.77 -1.10
C TYR A 72 20.72 -1.28 -1.71
N GLN A 73 21.75 -0.44 -1.72
CA GLN A 73 23.07 -0.79 -2.25
C GLN A 73 23.77 -1.84 -1.38
N ALA A 74 23.43 -1.98 -0.11
CA ALA A 74 23.95 -3.04 0.76
C ALA A 74 23.37 -4.43 0.46
N ASN A 75 22.38 -4.55 -0.44
CA ASN A 75 21.75 -5.83 -0.70
C ASN A 75 22.66 -6.79 -1.47
N GLY A 76 22.69 -8.06 -1.07
CA GLY A 76 23.61 -9.06 -1.61
C GLY A 76 25.08 -8.81 -1.27
N LEU A 77 25.39 -7.86 -0.37
CA LEU A 77 26.74 -7.61 0.12
C LEU A 77 27.18 -8.76 1.03
N LYS A 78 28.27 -9.44 0.67
CA LYS A 78 28.78 -10.58 1.45
C LYS A 78 29.61 -10.12 2.64
N GLU A 79 29.74 -10.98 3.64
CA GLU A 79 30.66 -10.73 4.76
C GLU A 79 32.10 -10.60 4.25
N GLY A 80 32.80 -9.56 4.69
CA GLY A 80 34.16 -9.23 4.23
C GLY A 80 34.24 -8.45 2.90
N GLU A 81 33.11 -8.16 2.25
CA GLU A 81 33.07 -7.31 1.05
C GLU A 81 32.93 -5.83 1.41
N VAL A 82 33.59 -4.96 0.65
CA VAL A 82 33.38 -3.51 0.68
C VAL A 82 32.78 -3.10 -0.65
N ARG A 83 31.59 -2.49 -0.59
CA ARG A 83 30.92 -1.94 -1.76
C ARG A 83 31.13 -0.45 -1.85
N VAL A 84 31.46 -0.01 -3.06
CA VAL A 84 31.73 1.39 -3.41
C VAL A 84 30.55 1.89 -4.22
N VAL A 85 29.95 2.98 -3.77
CA VAL A 85 28.78 3.60 -4.42
C VAL A 85 29.10 5.06 -4.70
N GLU A 86 29.07 5.48 -5.96
CA GLU A 86 29.28 6.89 -6.31
C GLU A 86 28.11 7.76 -5.85
N LEU A 87 28.41 8.91 -5.24
CA LEU A 87 27.41 9.82 -4.67
C LEU A 87 27.11 11.03 -5.56
N VAL A 88 27.85 11.20 -6.66
CA VAL A 88 27.68 12.29 -7.62
C VAL A 88 26.91 11.76 -8.84
N GLY A 89 25.72 12.31 -9.11
CA GLY A 89 24.87 11.89 -10.23
C GLY A 89 23.40 11.71 -9.84
N GLU A 90 22.57 11.25 -10.78
CA GLU A 90 21.21 10.79 -10.46
C GLU A 90 21.30 9.52 -9.59
N LYS A 91 20.47 9.43 -8.54
CA LYS A 91 20.36 8.22 -7.73
C LYS A 91 19.98 7.04 -8.65
N PRO A 92 20.57 5.85 -8.48
CA PRO A 92 20.12 4.67 -9.20
C PRO A 92 18.62 4.49 -8.99
N LYS A 93 17.83 4.51 -10.06
CA LYS A 93 16.40 4.22 -9.99
C LYS A 93 16.25 2.72 -9.74
N GLU A 94 15.92 2.34 -8.51
CA GLU A 94 15.56 0.97 -8.20
C GLU A 94 14.30 0.58 -8.98
N HIS A 95 14.43 -0.44 -9.83
CA HIS A 95 13.30 -0.97 -10.58
C HIS A 95 12.60 -2.04 -9.74
N PHE A 96 11.57 -1.62 -9.02
CA PHE A 96 10.79 -2.52 -8.16
C PHE A 96 9.69 -3.26 -8.91
N ALA A 97 9.31 -2.82 -10.11
CA ALA A 97 8.25 -3.46 -10.89
C ALA A 97 8.78 -4.65 -11.69
N THR A 98 8.01 -5.72 -11.72
CA THR A 98 8.11 -6.80 -12.69
C THR A 98 6.85 -6.86 -13.55
N GLU A 99 6.82 -7.72 -14.57
CA GLU A 99 5.63 -7.94 -15.41
C GLU A 99 4.56 -8.79 -14.70
N THR A 100 4.93 -9.49 -13.62
CA THR A 100 4.04 -10.45 -12.94
C THR A 100 3.30 -9.78 -11.80
N ASN A 101 1.97 -9.95 -11.77
CA ASN A 101 1.16 -9.63 -10.60
C ASN A 101 1.13 -10.82 -9.62
N TYR A 102 1.67 -10.61 -8.42
CA TYR A 102 1.78 -11.60 -7.35
C TYR A 102 0.64 -11.54 -6.33
N LEU A 103 -0.31 -10.62 -6.48
CA LEU A 103 -1.46 -10.49 -5.59
C LEU A 103 -2.61 -11.36 -6.10
N LEU A 104 -3.13 -12.23 -5.24
CA LEU A 104 -4.41 -12.92 -5.44
C LEU A 104 -5.48 -12.14 -4.68
N CYS A 105 -6.57 -11.78 -5.35
CA CYS A 105 -7.70 -11.09 -4.71
C CYS A 105 -8.95 -11.95 -4.88
N HIS A 106 -9.46 -12.48 -3.77
CA HIS A 106 -10.80 -13.05 -3.69
C HIS A 106 -11.76 -11.93 -3.27
N GLN A 107 -12.83 -11.74 -4.02
CA GLN A 107 -13.76 -10.62 -3.84
C GLN A 107 -15.19 -11.15 -3.74
N ILE A 108 -15.87 -10.77 -2.66
CA ILE A 108 -17.30 -11.00 -2.46
C ILE A 108 -18.01 -9.69 -2.77
N ASN A 109 -18.86 -9.71 -3.79
CA ASN A 109 -19.60 -8.53 -4.27
C ASN A 109 -21.02 -8.50 -3.72
N HIS A 110 -21.59 -7.30 -3.62
CA HIS A 110 -22.95 -7.09 -3.15
C HIS A 110 -23.20 -7.73 -1.78
N VAL A 111 -22.28 -7.48 -0.85
CA VAL A 111 -22.33 -7.98 0.52
C VAL A 111 -23.66 -7.59 1.14
N LYS A 112 -24.46 -8.60 1.49
CA LYS A 112 -25.72 -8.39 2.21
C LYS A 112 -25.41 -8.18 3.70
N LEU A 113 -25.38 -6.91 4.10
CA LEU A 113 -25.13 -6.52 5.49
C LEU A 113 -26.18 -7.08 6.44
N LEU A 114 -25.76 -7.28 7.68
CA LEU A 114 -26.61 -7.77 8.76
C LEU A 114 -27.52 -6.64 9.26
N ASP A 115 -28.80 -6.96 9.39
CA ASP A 115 -29.79 -6.09 10.02
C ASP A 115 -29.70 -6.22 11.57
N ARG A 116 -30.79 -5.89 12.27
CA ARG A 116 -30.88 -6.05 13.74
C ARG A 116 -30.87 -7.51 14.21
N GLN A 117 -31.00 -8.46 13.29
CA GLN A 117 -31.06 -9.89 13.54
C GLN A 117 -32.19 -10.27 14.53
N PHE A 118 -33.36 -9.62 14.41
CA PHE A 118 -34.50 -9.93 15.26
C PHE A 118 -34.98 -11.37 15.05
N GLY A 119 -35.16 -12.10 16.15
CA GLY A 119 -35.64 -13.47 16.10
C GLY A 119 -34.57 -14.50 15.70
N ARG A 120 -33.30 -14.10 15.54
CA ARG A 120 -32.17 -15.03 15.36
C ARG A 120 -31.38 -15.15 16.66
N HIS A 121 -31.09 -16.38 17.12
CA HIS A 121 -30.19 -16.61 18.25
C HIS A 121 -29.28 -17.83 18.04
N PRO A 122 -27.97 -17.73 18.38
CA PRO A 122 -27.24 -16.49 18.66
C PRO A 122 -27.22 -15.58 17.43
N LYS A 123 -26.86 -14.30 17.59
CA LYS A 123 -26.62 -13.44 16.41
C LYS A 123 -25.39 -13.93 15.66
N VAL A 124 -25.36 -13.77 14.34
CA VAL A 124 -24.15 -14.00 13.54
C VAL A 124 -23.24 -12.78 13.57
N PHE A 125 -21.93 -13.06 13.57
CA PHE A 125 -20.88 -12.06 13.55
C PHE A 125 -20.76 -11.35 12.18
N ALA A 126 -20.87 -12.11 11.09
CA ALA A 126 -20.73 -11.64 9.71
C ALA A 126 -21.68 -12.43 8.79
N PRO A 127 -21.96 -11.95 7.57
CA PRO A 127 -22.60 -12.76 6.53
C PRO A 127 -21.86 -14.08 6.33
N ASP A 128 -22.59 -15.18 6.16
CA ASP A 128 -22.05 -16.55 6.21
C ASP A 128 -20.82 -16.78 5.31
N GLU A 129 -20.82 -16.22 4.08
CA GLU A 129 -19.69 -16.34 3.15
C GLU A 129 -18.43 -15.65 3.68
N ILE A 130 -18.56 -14.43 4.21
CA ILE A 130 -17.45 -13.70 4.82
C ILE A 130 -17.03 -14.37 6.13
N PHE A 131 -17.99 -14.87 6.92
CA PHE A 131 -17.70 -15.59 8.14
C PHE A 131 -16.85 -16.83 7.86
N LYS A 132 -17.21 -17.64 6.88
CA LYS A 132 -16.42 -18.83 6.50
C LYS A 132 -15.09 -18.48 5.86
N LEU A 133 -14.99 -17.34 5.17
CA LEU A 133 -13.72 -16.85 4.67
C LEU A 133 -12.76 -16.46 5.81
N LEU A 134 -13.26 -15.79 6.86
CA LEU A 134 -12.47 -15.33 8.01
C LEU A 134 -12.22 -16.43 9.06
N PHE A 135 -13.13 -17.39 9.19
CA PHE A 135 -13.09 -18.43 10.21
C PHE A 135 -13.38 -19.80 9.58
N PRO A 136 -12.49 -20.32 8.71
CA PRO A 136 -12.78 -21.51 7.91
C PRO A 136 -13.07 -22.76 8.75
N ASN A 137 -12.41 -22.87 9.91
CA ASN A 137 -12.56 -24.01 10.82
C ASN A 137 -13.59 -23.77 11.93
N THR A 138 -14.21 -22.59 12.00
CA THR A 138 -15.22 -22.30 13.00
C THR A 138 -16.62 -22.57 12.43
N PRO A 139 -17.48 -23.31 13.14
CA PRO A 139 -18.85 -23.52 12.69
C PRO A 139 -19.66 -22.22 12.83
N ILE A 140 -20.50 -21.94 11.83
CA ILE A 140 -21.56 -20.94 11.94
C ILE A 140 -22.59 -21.47 12.94
N PRO A 141 -22.97 -20.70 13.98
CA PRO A 141 -23.93 -21.19 14.95
C PRO A 141 -25.32 -21.35 14.30
N PRO A 142 -25.99 -22.50 14.50
CA PRO A 142 -27.36 -22.71 14.05
C PRO A 142 -28.29 -21.68 14.68
N ASP A 143 -29.34 -21.29 13.97
CA ASP A 143 -30.39 -20.44 14.54
C ASP A 143 -31.32 -21.29 15.41
N ILE A 144 -31.14 -21.23 16.73
CA ILE A 144 -31.86 -22.07 17.68
C ILE A 144 -33.33 -21.68 17.83
N THR A 145 -33.75 -20.55 17.26
CA THR A 145 -35.14 -20.11 17.25
C THR A 145 -35.96 -20.81 16.17
N GLN A 146 -35.30 -21.44 15.19
CA GLN A 146 -35.97 -22.17 14.12
C GLN A 146 -36.50 -23.53 14.63
N PRO A 147 -37.72 -23.92 14.24
CA PRO A 147 -38.22 -25.27 14.52
C PRO A 147 -37.29 -26.35 13.92
N SER A 148 -37.04 -27.42 14.69
CA SER A 148 -36.18 -28.54 14.28
C SER A 148 -34.75 -28.13 13.89
N TRP A 149 -34.22 -27.03 14.43
CA TRP A 149 -32.85 -26.57 14.17
C TRP A 149 -31.81 -27.67 14.41
N SER A 150 -32.01 -28.51 15.43
CA SER A 150 -31.06 -29.59 15.78
C SER A 150 -31.06 -30.76 14.79
N GLU A 151 -32.12 -30.94 14.02
CA GLU A 151 -32.29 -32.07 13.08
C GLU A 151 -32.05 -31.66 11.63
N ASN A 152 -32.36 -30.42 11.27
CA ASN A 152 -32.38 -29.95 9.87
C ASN A 152 -31.28 -28.94 9.52
N TRP A 153 -30.52 -28.44 10.49
CA TRP A 153 -29.46 -27.48 10.19
C TRP A 153 -28.33 -28.14 9.42
N GLN A 154 -28.01 -27.54 8.28
CA GLN A 154 -26.82 -27.85 7.50
C GLN A 154 -26.00 -26.58 7.37
N GLU A 155 -24.70 -26.71 7.63
CA GLU A 155 -23.80 -25.58 7.48
C GLU A 155 -23.66 -25.21 6.00
N PRO A 156 -23.84 -23.92 5.63
CA PRO A 156 -23.61 -23.50 4.27
C PRO A 156 -22.13 -23.62 3.90
N THR A 157 -21.87 -24.10 2.68
CA THR A 157 -20.52 -24.21 2.12
C THR A 157 -20.31 -23.13 1.08
N PHE A 158 -19.14 -22.51 1.10
CA PHE A 158 -18.74 -21.46 0.16
C PHE A 158 -17.48 -21.88 -0.59
N LEU A 159 -17.24 -21.21 -1.72
CA LEU A 159 -16.01 -21.41 -2.47
C LEU A 159 -14.84 -20.83 -1.68
N MET A 160 -13.85 -21.66 -1.40
CA MET A 160 -12.62 -21.21 -0.76
C MET A 160 -11.80 -20.34 -1.71
N PRO A 161 -11.04 -19.35 -1.20
CA PRO A 161 -10.14 -18.56 -2.02
C PRO A 161 -9.07 -19.44 -2.68
N VAL A 162 -8.68 -19.07 -3.90
CA VAL A 162 -7.65 -19.78 -4.65
C VAL A 162 -6.32 -19.67 -3.92
N LEU A 163 -5.71 -20.81 -3.61
CA LEU A 163 -4.38 -20.90 -3.02
C LEU A 163 -3.35 -21.18 -4.12
N ASP A 164 -2.21 -20.51 -4.03
CA ASP A 164 -1.04 -20.81 -4.85
C ASP A 164 -0.30 -22.03 -4.27
N GLU A 165 -0.11 -23.07 -5.08
CA GLU A 165 0.45 -24.36 -4.64
C GLU A 165 1.85 -24.19 -4.03
N LYS A 166 2.71 -23.39 -4.66
CA LYS A 166 4.08 -23.13 -4.15
C LYS A 166 4.08 -22.35 -2.83
N THR A 167 3.11 -21.46 -2.66
CA THR A 167 2.91 -20.77 -1.39
C THR A 167 2.46 -21.73 -0.29
N LEU A 168 1.60 -22.70 -0.62
CA LEU A 168 1.20 -23.76 0.30
C LEU A 168 2.37 -24.67 0.66
N GLU A 169 3.19 -25.08 -0.33
CA GLU A 169 4.43 -25.84 -0.09
C GLU A 169 5.37 -25.10 0.88
N LYS A 170 5.51 -23.77 0.72
CA LYS A 170 6.29 -22.94 1.64
C LYS A 170 5.67 -22.89 3.04
N ASP A 171 4.35 -22.77 3.16
CA ASP A 171 3.64 -22.82 4.45
C ASP A 171 3.89 -24.19 5.13
N THR A 172 3.75 -25.30 4.40
CA THR A 172 4.02 -26.65 4.91
C THR A 172 5.49 -26.83 5.32
N ALA A 173 6.44 -26.31 4.54
CA ALA A 173 7.86 -26.40 4.87
C ALA A 173 8.24 -25.61 6.14
N LEU A 174 7.55 -24.49 6.40
CA LEU A 174 7.82 -23.64 7.57
C LEU A 174 7.10 -24.12 8.83
N PHE A 175 5.86 -24.60 8.70
CA PHE A 175 5.00 -24.89 9.85
C PHE A 175 4.75 -26.38 10.10
N GLY A 176 5.09 -27.26 9.14
CA GLY A 176 4.81 -28.68 9.21
C GLY A 176 3.34 -29.04 8.93
N GLU A 177 3.02 -30.32 9.06
CA GLU A 177 1.65 -30.84 8.93
C GLU A 177 1.15 -31.48 10.24
N PRO A 178 -0.11 -31.22 10.66
CA PRO A 178 -1.05 -30.29 10.04
C PRO A 178 -0.60 -28.82 10.23
N LEU A 179 -0.99 -27.95 9.30
CA LEU A 179 -0.71 -26.52 9.43
C LEU A 179 -1.36 -25.96 10.70
N PRO A 180 -0.69 -25.03 11.42
CA PRO A 180 -1.31 -24.28 12.50
C PRO A 180 -2.59 -23.58 12.04
N GLU A 181 -3.53 -23.45 12.99
CA GLU A 181 -4.79 -22.76 12.76
C GLU A 181 -4.56 -21.34 12.23
N LEU A 182 -5.38 -20.96 11.26
CA LEU A 182 -5.38 -19.62 10.70
C LEU A 182 -6.18 -18.70 11.64
N LYS A 183 -5.46 -17.82 12.33
CA LYS A 183 -6.05 -16.85 13.26
C LYS A 183 -6.47 -15.59 12.54
N CYS A 184 -7.55 -14.97 13.04
CA CYS A 184 -8.07 -13.71 12.55
C CYS A 184 -7.78 -12.58 13.54
N TYR A 185 -7.15 -11.52 13.03
CA TYR A 185 -6.91 -10.27 13.74
C TYR A 185 -7.56 -9.13 12.98
N PHE A 186 -7.81 -8.01 13.66
CA PHE A 186 -8.35 -6.81 13.04
C PHE A 186 -7.53 -5.60 13.48
N ILE A 187 -7.10 -4.76 12.54
CA ILE A 187 -6.54 -3.45 12.87
C ILE A 187 -7.68 -2.44 12.87
N LEU A 188 -8.05 -1.96 14.06
CA LEU A 188 -9.10 -0.98 14.28
C LEU A 188 -8.52 0.44 14.32
N ASP A 189 -9.04 1.32 13.48
CA ASP A 189 -8.71 2.74 13.43
C ASP A 189 -9.54 3.54 14.45
N ALA A 190 -8.98 3.81 15.63
CA ALA A 190 -9.69 4.53 16.70
C ALA A 190 -10.12 5.94 16.27
N ASN A 191 -9.38 6.57 15.34
CA ASN A 191 -9.71 7.90 14.83
C ASN A 191 -11.07 7.94 14.10
N LYS A 192 -11.59 6.79 13.64
CA LYS A 192 -12.90 6.69 12.98
C LYS A 192 -14.06 6.49 13.95
N HIS A 193 -13.80 6.09 15.20
CA HIS A 193 -14.84 5.78 16.18
C HIS A 193 -14.63 6.56 17.50
N LYS A 194 -15.26 7.72 17.61
CA LYS A 194 -15.04 8.71 18.69
C LYS A 194 -15.18 8.20 20.12
N TYR A 195 -16.00 7.18 20.35
CA TYR A 195 -16.27 6.62 21.68
C TYR A 195 -15.64 5.24 21.85
N LEU A 196 -14.59 4.94 21.08
CA LEU A 196 -13.84 3.72 21.27
C LEU A 196 -13.08 3.83 22.60
N ALA A 197 -13.27 2.84 23.45
CA ALA A 197 -12.50 2.64 24.68
C ALA A 197 -11.85 1.26 24.57
N PRO A 198 -10.62 1.18 24.00
CA PRO A 198 -9.87 -0.08 23.88
C PRO A 198 -9.73 -0.81 25.22
N GLU A 199 -9.61 -0.08 26.33
CA GLU A 199 -9.51 -0.63 27.69
C GLU A 199 -10.72 -1.45 28.14
N ASN A 200 -11.87 -1.29 27.48
CA ASN A 200 -13.08 -2.04 27.78
C ASN A 200 -13.19 -3.34 26.98
N PHE A 201 -12.21 -3.65 26.12
CA PHE A 201 -12.17 -4.91 25.40
C PHE A 201 -11.68 -6.04 26.32
N HIS A 202 -12.41 -7.15 26.33
CA HIS A 202 -12.03 -8.40 26.98
C HIS A 202 -11.06 -9.22 26.11
N CYS A 203 -11.16 -9.11 24.78
CA CYS A 203 -10.17 -9.71 23.89
C CYS A 203 -8.86 -8.90 23.90
N ARG A 204 -7.77 -9.53 23.43
CA ARG A 204 -6.48 -8.86 23.39
C ARG A 204 -6.49 -7.71 22.39
N ILE A 205 -6.13 -6.52 22.85
CA ILE A 205 -6.05 -5.30 22.05
C ILE A 205 -4.78 -4.50 22.40
N GLU A 206 -4.02 -4.08 21.39
CA GLU A 206 -2.80 -3.28 21.59
C GLU A 206 -2.57 -2.27 20.46
N SER A 207 -2.08 -1.07 20.83
CA SER A 207 -1.74 -0.02 19.87
C SER A 207 -0.56 -0.44 18.97
N LEU A 208 -0.61 -0.08 17.68
CA LEU A 208 0.54 -0.19 16.80
C LEU A 208 1.56 0.95 17.03
N PHE A 209 1.24 1.94 17.84
CA PHE A 209 2.21 2.91 18.33
C PHE A 209 2.85 2.43 19.63
N GLN A 210 3.99 3.02 20.01
CA GLN A 210 4.75 2.63 21.19
C GLN A 210 5.22 3.84 21.99
N GLY A 211 5.48 3.61 23.29
CA GLY A 211 6.03 4.62 24.20
C GLY A 211 5.09 5.80 24.44
N GLU A 212 5.66 6.95 24.76
CA GLU A 212 4.92 8.20 25.02
C GLU A 212 3.99 8.59 23.85
N PHE A 213 4.40 8.29 22.61
CA PHE A 213 3.57 8.56 21.44
C PHE A 213 2.27 7.76 21.45
N ALA A 214 2.27 6.51 21.91
CA ALA A 214 1.05 5.70 22.02
C ALA A 214 0.07 6.30 23.05
N GLU A 215 0.56 6.74 24.20
CA GLU A 215 -0.27 7.33 25.26
C GLU A 215 -0.95 8.62 24.80
N ILE A 216 -0.20 9.50 24.13
CA ILE A 216 -0.72 10.78 23.62
C ILE A 216 -1.72 10.56 22.47
N THR A 217 -1.58 9.47 21.71
CA THR A 217 -2.41 9.20 20.53
C THR A 217 -3.46 8.11 20.75
N LYS A 218 -3.70 7.69 22.00
CA LYS A 218 -4.56 6.55 22.31
C LYS A 218 -5.96 6.60 21.67
N ASP A 219 -6.55 7.79 21.54
CA ASP A 219 -7.92 7.96 21.01
C ASP A 219 -7.97 7.97 19.47
N ILE A 220 -6.81 8.03 18.80
CA ILE A 220 -6.70 8.13 17.34
C ILE A 220 -5.74 7.08 16.74
N ALA A 221 -5.15 6.22 17.57
CA ALA A 221 -4.18 5.23 17.16
C ALA A 221 -4.85 4.04 16.46
N PRO A 222 -4.14 3.35 15.56
CA PRO A 222 -4.52 2.02 15.11
C PRO A 222 -4.23 0.97 16.18
N TYR A 223 -5.17 0.08 16.45
CA TYR A 223 -5.05 -1.02 17.41
C TYR A 223 -5.16 -2.37 16.72
N LEU A 224 -4.25 -3.30 17.00
CA LEU A 224 -4.46 -4.70 16.67
C LEU A 224 -5.39 -5.33 17.70
N VAL A 225 -6.41 -6.03 17.23
CA VAL A 225 -7.42 -6.71 18.04
C VAL A 225 -7.44 -8.18 17.64
N GLU A 226 -7.45 -9.08 18.64
CA GLU A 226 -7.73 -10.50 18.41
C GLU A 226 -9.24 -10.70 18.18
N VAL A 227 -9.60 -11.30 17.05
CA VAL A 227 -11.02 -11.46 16.68
C VAL A 227 -11.52 -12.80 17.18
N ILE A 228 -12.35 -12.75 18.23
CA ILE A 228 -13.08 -13.90 18.75
C ILE A 228 -14.56 -13.70 18.36
N PRO A 229 -15.08 -14.43 17.35
CA PRO A 229 -16.44 -14.20 16.86
C PRO A 229 -17.53 -14.61 17.86
N TYR A 230 -17.26 -15.63 18.70
CA TYR A 230 -18.19 -16.14 19.70
C TYR A 230 -17.47 -16.44 21.03
N PRO A 231 -17.25 -15.42 21.89
CA PRO A 231 -16.70 -15.62 23.23
C PRO A 231 -17.67 -16.46 24.09
N ASP A 232 -17.25 -17.69 24.40
CA ASP A 232 -17.97 -18.68 25.22
C ASP A 232 -19.42 -18.98 24.79
N TYR A 233 -19.74 -18.77 23.50
CA TYR A 233 -21.06 -18.97 22.86
C TYR A 233 -22.26 -18.25 23.52
N SER A 234 -22.03 -17.47 24.58
CA SER A 234 -23.05 -16.85 25.42
C SER A 234 -23.00 -15.33 25.40
N SER A 235 -21.93 -14.74 24.83
CA SER A 235 -21.77 -13.31 24.66
C SER A 235 -21.46 -12.96 23.20
N GLU A 236 -21.92 -11.79 22.76
CA GLU A 236 -21.60 -11.26 21.43
C GLU A 236 -20.15 -10.81 21.39
N SER A 237 -19.48 -11.03 20.25
CA SER A 237 -18.13 -10.48 20.02
C SER A 237 -18.10 -8.97 20.25
N GLU A 238 -17.00 -8.47 20.79
CA GLU A 238 -16.80 -7.04 20.99
C GLU A 238 -16.64 -6.27 19.68
N LEU A 239 -16.38 -7.01 18.59
CA LEU A 239 -16.33 -6.52 17.21
C LEU A 239 -17.65 -6.74 16.46
N MET A 240 -18.73 -7.10 17.15
CA MET A 240 -20.07 -7.20 16.56
C MET A 240 -20.50 -5.86 15.94
N GLY A 241 -21.06 -5.93 14.73
CA GLY A 241 -21.50 -4.75 13.97
C GLY A 241 -20.57 -4.34 12.82
N LEU A 242 -19.34 -4.87 12.75
CA LEU A 242 -18.43 -4.59 11.62
C LEU A 242 -19.05 -4.93 10.25
N PHE A 243 -20.03 -5.83 10.20
CA PHE A 243 -20.75 -6.25 9.00
C PHE A 243 -22.24 -5.89 9.01
N SER A 244 -22.62 -4.94 9.87
CA SER A 244 -24.00 -4.47 10.00
C SER A 244 -24.23 -3.16 9.26
N ASP A 245 -25.46 -2.95 8.80
CA ASP A 245 -25.90 -1.66 8.29
C ASP A 245 -26.14 -0.65 9.44
N GLU A 246 -26.23 0.65 9.12
CA GLU A 246 -26.48 1.72 10.11
C GLU A 246 -27.81 1.54 10.88
N GLY A 247 -28.80 0.87 10.31
CA GLY A 247 -30.09 0.59 10.91
C GLY A 247 -30.06 -0.53 11.96
N ALA A 248 -28.99 -1.33 12.00
CA ALA A 248 -28.80 -2.43 12.94
C ALA A 248 -28.61 -1.97 14.40
N MET A 249 -28.30 -0.68 14.61
CA MET A 249 -28.06 -0.09 15.94
C MET A 249 -26.98 -0.82 16.75
N THR A 250 -25.96 -1.32 16.07
CA THR A 250 -24.79 -1.96 16.67
C THR A 250 -23.74 -0.92 17.09
N ARG A 251 -22.73 -1.36 17.85
CA ARG A 251 -21.60 -0.50 18.26
C ARG A 251 -20.81 0.00 17.06
N PHE A 252 -20.63 -0.87 16.07
CA PHE A 252 -19.92 -0.59 14.83
C PHE A 252 -20.85 -0.75 13.64
N ASN A 253 -20.50 -0.14 12.52
CA ASN A 253 -21.24 -0.28 11.27
C ASN A 253 -20.28 -0.45 10.10
N TRP A 254 -20.70 -1.18 9.07
CA TRP A 254 -19.88 -1.44 7.88
C TRP A 254 -19.43 -0.14 7.17
N HIS A 255 -20.31 0.86 7.06
CA HIS A 255 -20.03 2.13 6.38
C HIS A 255 -18.95 2.98 7.07
N GLU A 256 -18.61 2.68 8.32
CA GLU A 256 -17.53 3.38 9.04
C GLU A 256 -16.14 2.97 8.53
N GLU A 257 -16.03 1.86 7.79
CA GLU A 257 -14.76 1.36 7.22
C GLU A 257 -13.65 1.33 8.29
N LEU A 258 -13.96 0.81 9.48
CA LEU A 258 -13.16 0.98 10.70
C LEU A 258 -11.75 0.38 10.65
N GLY A 259 -11.45 -0.48 9.67
CA GLY A 259 -10.18 -1.19 9.71
C GLY A 259 -10.04 -2.31 8.70
N VAL A 260 -8.98 -3.09 8.91
CA VAL A 260 -8.59 -4.20 8.03
C VAL A 260 -8.43 -5.48 8.84
N PHE A 261 -8.93 -6.59 8.31
CA PHE A 261 -8.70 -7.92 8.84
C PHE A 261 -7.35 -8.46 8.37
N ILE A 262 -6.77 -9.33 9.20
CA ILE A 262 -5.49 -9.98 8.96
C ILE A 262 -5.62 -11.44 9.32
N HIS A 263 -5.20 -12.29 8.39
CA HIS A 263 -4.97 -13.70 8.67
C HIS A 263 -3.50 -13.99 8.89
N SER A 264 -3.21 -14.76 9.94
CA SER A 264 -1.87 -15.24 10.25
C SER A 264 -1.92 -16.56 10.97
N ARG A 265 -0.88 -17.37 10.79
CA ARG A 265 -0.63 -18.59 11.59
C ARG A 265 0.18 -18.32 12.85
N TYR A 266 0.65 -17.09 13.04
CA TYR A 266 1.40 -16.67 14.20
C TYR A 266 0.49 -16.13 15.31
N ASP A 267 1.05 -16.07 16.52
CA ASP A 267 0.45 -15.41 17.66
C ASP A 267 0.35 -13.88 17.50
N PHE A 268 -0.45 -13.29 18.40
CA PHE A 268 -0.72 -11.86 18.42
C PHE A 268 0.56 -11.03 18.52
N ASP A 269 1.51 -11.43 19.38
CA ASP A 269 2.77 -10.71 19.60
C ASP A 269 3.64 -10.62 18.33
N THR A 270 3.71 -11.71 17.58
CA THR A 270 4.49 -11.76 16.35
C THR A 270 3.86 -10.91 15.25
N VAL A 271 2.53 -10.98 15.10
CA VAL A 271 1.78 -10.14 14.15
C VAL A 271 1.90 -8.67 14.53
N LEU A 272 1.69 -8.32 15.81
CA LEU A 272 1.83 -6.96 16.33
C LEU A 272 3.22 -6.40 16.06
N ARG A 273 4.28 -7.15 16.38
CA ARG A 273 5.67 -6.73 16.15
C ARG A 273 5.92 -6.46 14.67
N HIS A 274 5.42 -7.31 13.77
CA HIS A 274 5.54 -7.09 12.33
C HIS A 274 4.84 -5.79 11.91
N LEU A 275 3.57 -5.63 12.29
CA LEU A 275 2.76 -4.49 11.90
C LEU A 275 3.27 -3.14 12.43
N ARG A 276 3.88 -3.11 13.62
CA ARG A 276 4.43 -1.88 14.24
C ARG A 276 5.53 -1.18 13.41
N HIS A 277 6.08 -1.83 12.37
CA HIS A 277 7.10 -1.21 11.51
C HIS A 277 6.53 -0.25 10.45
N PHE A 278 5.23 -0.34 10.14
CA PHE A 278 4.63 0.34 8.99
C PHE A 278 3.87 1.65 9.28
N PRO A 279 3.26 1.90 10.46
CA PRO A 279 2.46 3.10 10.69
C PRO A 279 3.22 4.41 10.51
N VAL A 280 4.53 4.40 10.76
CA VAL A 280 5.42 5.56 10.67
C VAL A 280 6.69 5.15 9.91
N MET A 281 6.84 5.62 8.67
CA MET A 281 7.97 5.27 7.80
C MET A 281 8.72 6.52 7.33
N LYS A 282 10.00 6.37 7.01
CA LYS A 282 10.79 7.41 6.33
C LYS A 282 10.74 7.19 4.82
N ASP A 283 10.85 8.28 4.06
CA ASP A 283 11.22 8.20 2.65
C ASP A 283 12.74 8.07 2.46
N GLU A 284 13.17 7.92 1.21
CA GLU A 284 14.58 7.80 0.82
C GLU A 284 15.42 9.06 1.16
N ASN A 285 14.76 10.19 1.43
CA ASN A 285 15.38 11.46 1.84
C ASN A 285 15.37 11.65 3.36
N GLY A 286 14.77 10.72 4.12
CA GLY A 286 14.67 10.76 5.56
C GLY A 286 13.48 11.53 6.12
N LYS A 287 12.54 11.97 5.28
CA LYS A 287 11.30 12.63 5.70
C LYS A 287 10.32 11.58 6.25
N TRP A 288 9.72 11.87 7.41
CA TRP A 288 8.73 11.00 8.03
C TRP A 288 7.34 11.13 7.40
N PHE A 289 6.65 10.00 7.27
CA PHE A 289 5.28 9.89 6.79
C PHE A 289 4.47 8.95 7.69
N PHE A 290 3.20 9.29 7.90
CA PHE A 290 2.22 8.38 8.44
C PHE A 290 1.63 7.54 7.32
N PHE A 291 1.81 6.22 7.40
CA PHE A 291 1.24 5.29 6.45
C PHE A 291 0.05 4.58 7.09
N ARG A 292 -1.15 5.07 6.77
CA ARG A 292 -2.43 4.56 7.28
C ARG A 292 -2.86 3.29 6.53
N PHE A 293 -2.00 2.28 6.46
CA PHE A 293 -2.30 1.02 5.77
C PHE A 293 -3.48 0.25 6.38
N TYR A 294 -3.93 0.65 7.56
CA TYR A 294 -5.12 0.14 8.25
C TYR A 294 -6.43 0.81 7.81
N ASP A 295 -6.37 1.84 6.97
CA ASP A 295 -7.55 2.33 6.25
C ASP A 295 -7.80 1.42 5.03
N PRO A 296 -9.02 0.87 4.84
CA PRO A 296 -9.33 -0.04 3.74
C PRO A 296 -8.96 0.47 2.34
N LYS A 297 -9.22 1.76 2.06
CA LYS A 297 -8.93 2.36 0.75
C LYS A 297 -7.43 2.54 0.55
N VAL A 298 -6.73 2.98 1.60
CA VAL A 298 -5.27 3.11 1.57
C VAL A 298 -4.60 1.75 1.38
N LEU A 299 -5.07 0.72 2.10
CA LEU A 299 -4.56 -0.65 1.97
C LEU A 299 -4.72 -1.16 0.54
N ARG A 300 -5.93 -1.11 -0.03
CA ARG A 300 -6.20 -1.57 -1.39
C ARG A 300 -5.29 -0.87 -2.38
N ASN A 301 -5.28 0.46 -2.36
CA ASN A 301 -4.50 1.25 -3.30
C ASN A 301 -3.00 0.94 -3.17
N TYR A 302 -2.50 0.74 -1.94
CA TYR A 302 -1.11 0.34 -1.71
C TYR A 302 -0.81 -1.06 -2.25
N LEU A 303 -1.64 -2.06 -1.92
CA LEU A 303 -1.47 -3.43 -2.39
C LEU A 303 -1.47 -3.51 -3.92
N GLU A 304 -2.34 -2.76 -4.59
CA GLU A 304 -2.37 -2.66 -6.05
C GLU A 304 -1.09 -2.01 -6.62
N VAL A 305 -0.53 -1.01 -5.93
CA VAL A 305 0.73 -0.35 -6.33
C VAL A 305 1.91 -1.30 -6.20
N ILE A 306 1.97 -2.10 -5.14
CA ILE A 306 3.08 -3.04 -4.91
C ILE A 306 2.84 -4.44 -5.50
N ALA A 307 1.71 -4.68 -6.17
CA ALA A 307 1.30 -5.99 -6.67
C ALA A 307 2.33 -6.65 -7.63
N THR A 308 3.14 -5.84 -8.30
CA THR A 308 4.20 -6.28 -9.22
C THR A 308 5.60 -6.16 -8.63
N SER A 309 5.73 -5.94 -7.31
CA SER A 309 7.02 -5.80 -6.64
C SER A 309 7.22 -6.89 -5.58
N PRO A 310 7.95 -7.97 -5.93
CA PRO A 310 8.28 -9.04 -4.98
C PRO A 310 8.92 -8.52 -3.70
N GLU A 311 9.88 -7.58 -3.79
CA GLU A 311 10.59 -7.08 -2.61
C GLU A 311 9.66 -6.33 -1.65
N LYS A 312 8.75 -5.50 -2.18
CA LYS A 312 7.79 -4.73 -1.39
C LYS A 312 6.72 -5.63 -0.77
N LEU A 313 6.22 -6.62 -1.52
CA LEU A 313 5.29 -7.63 -1.02
C LEU A 313 5.94 -8.51 0.05
N ASN A 314 7.19 -8.95 -0.18
CA ASN A 314 7.95 -9.73 0.79
C ASN A 314 8.07 -8.99 2.12
N LYS A 315 8.37 -7.69 2.06
CA LYS A 315 8.41 -6.83 3.24
C LYS A 315 7.07 -6.68 3.92
N PHE A 316 6.05 -6.28 3.19
CA PHE A 316 4.76 -5.90 3.77
C PHE A 316 4.02 -7.11 4.37
N PHE A 317 4.06 -8.27 3.71
CA PHE A 317 3.45 -9.50 4.23
C PHE A 317 4.38 -10.29 5.17
N GLY A 318 5.67 -9.96 5.22
CA GLY A 318 6.67 -10.81 5.88
C GLY A 318 6.75 -12.19 5.24
N TYR A 319 6.74 -12.24 3.89
CA TYR A 319 6.58 -13.48 3.10
C TYR A 319 7.66 -14.52 3.38
N GLU A 320 8.91 -14.11 3.61
CA GLU A 320 10.02 -15.01 3.95
C GLU A 320 9.65 -15.96 5.11
N LYS A 321 9.06 -15.39 6.17
CA LYS A 321 8.60 -16.11 7.37
C LYS A 321 7.11 -16.43 7.37
N ARG A 322 6.39 -16.05 6.30
CA ARG A 322 4.93 -16.18 6.16
C ARG A 322 4.15 -15.58 7.33
N ILE A 323 4.54 -14.38 7.76
CA ILE A 323 3.93 -13.71 8.92
C ILE A 323 2.46 -13.39 8.65
N ILE A 324 2.16 -12.74 7.53
CA ILE A 324 0.79 -12.42 7.11
C ILE A 324 0.39 -13.38 6.00
N HIS A 325 -0.66 -14.16 6.25
CA HIS A 325 -1.25 -15.04 5.24
C HIS A 325 -2.15 -14.25 4.28
N ALA A 326 -2.97 -13.35 4.81
CA ALA A 326 -3.82 -12.48 4.01
C ALA A 326 -4.16 -11.17 4.72
N PHE A 327 -4.47 -10.14 3.94
CA PHE A 327 -5.18 -8.96 4.41
C PHE A 327 -6.60 -8.97 3.84
N ALA A 328 -7.59 -8.47 4.58
CA ALA A 328 -8.95 -8.35 4.08
C ALA A 328 -9.63 -7.08 4.56
N SER A 329 -10.58 -6.56 3.79
CA SER A 329 -11.31 -5.34 4.15
C SER A 329 -12.60 -5.16 3.37
N GLY A 330 -13.60 -4.57 4.03
CA GLY A 330 -14.82 -4.07 3.39
C GLY A 330 -14.60 -2.70 2.75
N ILE A 331 -15.02 -2.53 1.49
CA ILE A 331 -15.01 -1.25 0.79
C ILE A 331 -16.26 -1.15 -0.09
N GLY A 332 -17.07 -0.11 0.12
CA GLY A 332 -18.34 0.03 -0.61
C GLY A 332 -19.29 -1.12 -0.27
N ASP A 333 -19.78 -1.85 -1.27
CA ASP A 333 -20.62 -3.04 -1.11
C ASP A 333 -19.86 -4.36 -1.33
N SER A 334 -18.52 -4.33 -1.28
CA SER A 334 -17.68 -5.51 -1.54
C SER A 334 -16.72 -5.80 -0.38
N PHE A 335 -16.44 -7.07 -0.14
CA PHE A 335 -15.38 -7.54 0.76
C PHE A 335 -14.22 -8.10 -0.07
N HIS A 336 -13.01 -7.65 0.21
CA HIS A 336 -11.80 -8.03 -0.53
C HIS A 336 -10.85 -8.80 0.39
N TYR A 337 -10.27 -9.88 -0.13
CA TYR A 337 -9.35 -10.76 0.60
C TYR A 337 -8.10 -11.02 -0.26
N TYR A 338 -6.97 -10.53 0.20
CA TYR A 338 -5.70 -10.45 -0.53
C TYR A 338 -4.68 -11.45 -0.02
N GLN A 339 -4.24 -12.34 -0.89
CA GLN A 339 -3.18 -13.31 -0.65
C GLN A 339 -2.02 -13.09 -1.62
N LEU A 340 -0.88 -13.73 -1.33
CA LEU A 340 0.26 -13.74 -2.23
C LEU A 340 0.34 -15.04 -3.01
N LYS A 341 0.66 -14.93 -4.30
CA LYS A 341 1.33 -15.99 -5.07
C LYS A 341 2.76 -16.16 -4.57
N ALA A 342 3.39 -17.27 -4.93
CA ALA A 342 4.77 -17.47 -4.58
C ALA A 342 5.65 -16.37 -5.20
N LEU A 343 6.43 -15.71 -4.34
CA LEU A 343 7.42 -14.74 -4.78
C LEU A 343 8.67 -15.48 -5.30
N PRO A 344 9.43 -14.90 -6.25
CA PRO A 344 10.70 -15.48 -6.73
C PRO A 344 11.67 -15.81 -5.60
N GLU A 345 12.42 -16.91 -5.72
CA GLU A 345 13.37 -17.34 -4.68
C GLU A 345 14.50 -16.34 -4.45
N ASP A 346 14.87 -15.57 -5.49
CA ASP A 346 15.86 -14.51 -5.46
C ASP A 346 15.29 -13.16 -4.98
N THR A 347 14.06 -13.14 -4.44
CA THR A 347 13.43 -11.94 -3.91
C THR A 347 14.30 -11.31 -2.82
N ARG A 348 14.75 -10.11 -3.13
CA ARG A 348 15.67 -9.32 -2.33
C ARG A 348 15.02 -8.79 -1.04
N ASN A 349 15.79 -8.80 0.05
CA ASN A 349 15.35 -8.24 1.32
C ASN A 349 15.69 -6.75 1.39
N ILE A 350 14.68 -5.88 1.37
CA ILE A 350 14.88 -4.41 1.34
C ILE A 350 14.55 -3.73 2.68
N PRO A 351 15.04 -2.52 2.99
CA PRO A 351 14.60 -1.76 4.17
C PRO A 351 13.12 -1.32 4.05
N ILE A 352 12.46 -1.13 5.20
CA ILE A 352 11.09 -0.58 5.27
C ILE A 352 11.17 0.94 5.11
N LEU A 353 10.93 1.41 3.89
CA LEU A 353 10.97 2.83 3.50
C LEU A 353 9.95 3.07 2.40
N LEU A 354 9.39 4.28 2.39
CA LEU A 354 8.60 4.78 1.28
C LEU A 354 9.54 5.21 0.15
N THR A 355 9.47 4.57 -1.01
CA THR A 355 10.29 4.95 -2.16
C THR A 355 9.48 5.75 -3.17
N GLU A 356 10.17 6.35 -4.15
CA GLU A 356 9.50 7.01 -5.27
C GLU A 356 8.54 6.07 -6.02
N PHE A 357 8.77 4.75 -5.94
CA PHE A 357 7.88 3.74 -6.51
C PHE A 357 6.47 3.85 -5.95
N GLU A 358 6.29 3.79 -4.62
CA GLU A 358 4.96 3.90 -4.04
C GLU A 358 4.38 5.30 -4.20
N VAL A 359 5.21 6.35 -4.06
CA VAL A 359 4.75 7.74 -4.24
C VAL A 359 4.19 7.95 -5.65
N ASN A 360 4.87 7.46 -6.68
CA ASN A 360 4.40 7.57 -8.06
C ASN A 360 3.19 6.65 -8.31
N GLY A 361 3.20 5.43 -7.79
CA GLY A 361 2.06 4.53 -7.87
C GLY A 361 0.78 5.14 -7.26
N PHE A 362 0.89 5.78 -6.09
CA PHE A 362 -0.25 6.49 -5.47
C PHE A 362 -0.72 7.69 -6.31
N LYS A 363 0.20 8.45 -6.91
CA LYS A 363 -0.16 9.55 -7.82
C LYS A 363 -0.90 9.03 -9.05
N ASP A 364 -0.47 7.90 -9.61
CA ASP A 364 -1.10 7.30 -10.78
C ASP A 364 -2.46 6.71 -10.45
N LYS A 365 -2.63 6.05 -9.30
CA LYS A 365 -3.94 5.60 -8.83
C LYS A 365 -4.90 6.78 -8.64
N LYS A 366 -4.47 7.84 -7.96
CA LYS A 366 -5.26 9.06 -7.79
C LYS A 366 -5.62 9.70 -9.13
N TRP A 367 -4.71 9.65 -10.11
CA TRP A 367 -5.00 10.14 -11.46
C TRP A 367 -6.11 9.33 -12.12
N LEU A 368 -6.05 7.99 -12.08
CA LEU A 368 -7.08 7.14 -12.67
C LEU A 368 -8.47 7.45 -12.10
N GLU A 369 -8.59 7.56 -10.77
CA GLU A 369 -9.84 7.93 -10.09
C GLU A 369 -10.34 9.32 -10.50
N THR A 370 -9.43 10.29 -10.59
CA THR A 370 -9.76 11.68 -10.99
C THR A 370 -10.19 11.73 -12.46
N ARG A 371 -9.50 10.99 -13.32
CA ARG A 371 -9.79 10.88 -14.75
C ARG A 371 -11.17 10.30 -15.00
N GLU A 372 -11.57 9.24 -14.30
CA GLU A 372 -12.91 8.68 -14.40
C GLU A 372 -14.01 9.69 -14.02
N LYS A 373 -13.80 10.46 -12.95
CA LYS A 373 -14.72 11.54 -12.56
C LYS A 373 -14.80 12.62 -13.64
N MET A 374 -13.67 13.01 -14.23
CA MET A 374 -13.64 13.99 -15.33
C MET A 374 -14.34 13.47 -16.58
N VAL A 375 -14.19 12.19 -16.93
CA VAL A 375 -14.92 11.55 -18.03
C VAL A 375 -16.43 11.66 -17.81
N GLY A 376 -16.92 11.27 -16.62
CA GLY A 376 -18.34 11.40 -16.28
C GLY A 376 -18.85 12.84 -16.32
N TYR A 377 -18.05 13.79 -15.80
CA TYR A 377 -18.37 15.22 -15.86
C TYR A 377 -18.46 15.74 -17.30
N ILE A 378 -17.52 15.37 -18.17
CA ILE A 378 -17.47 15.83 -19.56
C ILE A 378 -18.65 15.27 -20.36
N PHE A 379 -18.98 13.98 -20.23
CA PHE A 379 -20.15 13.43 -20.90
C PHE A 379 -21.46 14.10 -20.48
N LYS A 380 -21.57 14.49 -19.20
CA LYS A 380 -22.75 15.20 -18.69
C LYS A 380 -22.81 16.65 -19.17
N THR A 381 -21.67 17.35 -19.24
CA THR A 381 -21.61 18.81 -19.43
C THR A 381 -21.39 19.21 -20.90
N TYR A 382 -20.66 18.39 -21.65
CA TYR A 382 -20.29 18.64 -23.06
C TYR A 382 -20.70 17.48 -23.99
N PRO A 383 -21.97 17.05 -23.99
CA PRO A 383 -22.42 15.90 -24.80
C PRO A 383 -22.33 16.15 -26.31
N HIS A 384 -22.21 17.40 -26.75
CA HIS A 384 -21.99 17.77 -28.15
C HIS A 384 -20.51 17.61 -28.57
N VAL A 385 -19.57 17.71 -27.61
CA VAL A 385 -18.14 17.59 -27.88
C VAL A 385 -17.68 16.14 -27.85
N TYR A 386 -18.18 15.34 -26.90
CA TYR A 386 -17.87 13.91 -26.83
C TYR A 386 -19.14 13.07 -26.75
N SER A 387 -19.22 12.05 -27.59
CA SER A 387 -20.19 10.96 -27.48
C SER A 387 -19.62 9.80 -26.64
N PRO A 388 -20.46 8.93 -26.05
CA PRO A 388 -19.98 7.76 -25.29
C PRO A 388 -19.06 6.83 -26.08
N GLN A 389 -19.19 6.79 -27.41
CA GLN A 389 -18.33 6.00 -28.30
C GLN A 389 -16.91 6.56 -28.41
N GLU A 390 -16.70 7.84 -28.07
CA GLU A 390 -15.41 8.54 -28.12
C GLU A 390 -14.68 8.51 -26.75
N GLN A 391 -15.07 7.62 -25.83
CA GLN A 391 -14.50 7.57 -24.48
C GLN A 391 -12.99 7.36 -24.46
N GLU A 392 -12.47 6.47 -25.31
CA GLU A 392 -11.03 6.21 -25.41
C GLU A 392 -10.27 7.48 -25.86
N GLN A 393 -10.83 8.20 -26.84
CA GLN A 393 -10.25 9.46 -27.30
C GLN A 393 -10.27 10.54 -26.22
N LEU A 394 -11.35 10.60 -25.43
CA LEU A 394 -11.44 11.50 -24.27
C LEU A 394 -10.34 11.19 -23.24
N ILE A 395 -10.19 9.91 -22.89
CA ILE A 395 -9.14 9.45 -21.97
C ILE A 395 -7.75 9.85 -22.48
N ASN A 396 -7.46 9.61 -23.76
CA ASN A 396 -6.20 9.99 -24.38
C ASN A 396 -5.94 11.50 -24.32
N ASN A 397 -6.97 12.32 -24.57
CA ASN A 397 -6.86 13.77 -24.50
C ASN A 397 -6.64 14.29 -23.06
N LEU A 398 -7.26 13.66 -22.06
CA LEU A 398 -7.03 13.97 -20.64
C LEU A 398 -5.61 13.58 -20.20
N ASP A 399 -5.14 12.39 -20.60
CA ASP A 399 -3.78 11.93 -20.30
C ASP A 399 -2.71 12.82 -20.96
N GLU A 400 -2.94 13.26 -22.20
CA GLU A 400 -2.06 14.21 -22.87
C GLU A 400 -1.97 15.56 -22.14
N ALA A 401 -3.11 16.08 -21.65
CA ALA A 401 -3.12 17.30 -20.86
C ALA A 401 -2.29 17.15 -19.58
N ARG A 402 -2.46 16.03 -18.85
CA ARG A 402 -1.62 15.75 -17.67
C ARG A 402 -0.14 15.70 -18.03
N ASN A 403 0.22 15.02 -19.10
CA ASN A 403 1.62 14.86 -19.55
C ASN A 403 2.25 16.19 -19.99
N LYS A 404 1.44 17.15 -20.46
CA LYS A 404 1.85 18.53 -20.76
C LYS A 404 1.88 19.45 -19.53
N ASN A 405 1.80 18.89 -18.31
CA ASN A 405 1.81 19.62 -17.05
C ASN A 405 0.63 20.58 -16.85
N TYR A 406 -0.56 20.28 -17.40
CA TYR A 406 -1.78 20.92 -16.93
C TYR A 406 -2.17 20.29 -15.59
N ILE A 407 -1.99 21.04 -14.49
CA ILE A 407 -2.06 20.51 -13.11
C ILE A 407 -3.48 20.56 -12.53
N TYR A 408 -4.28 21.55 -12.94
CA TYR A 408 -5.64 21.74 -12.42
C TYR A 408 -6.65 20.91 -13.22
N GLU A 409 -7.55 20.21 -12.53
CA GLU A 409 -8.62 19.42 -13.17
C GLU A 409 -9.40 20.25 -14.20
N THR A 410 -9.71 21.51 -13.88
CA THR A 410 -10.38 22.44 -14.80
C THR A 410 -9.56 22.69 -16.07
N ALA A 411 -8.24 22.86 -15.96
CA ALA A 411 -7.36 23.07 -17.10
C ALA A 411 -7.28 21.83 -17.99
N ILE A 412 -7.22 20.63 -17.38
CA ILE A 412 -7.18 19.34 -18.08
C ILE A 412 -8.50 19.13 -18.84
N VAL A 413 -9.64 19.36 -18.19
CA VAL A 413 -10.97 19.29 -18.81
C VAL A 413 -11.07 20.27 -19.97
N GLN A 414 -10.69 21.54 -19.74
CA GLN A 414 -10.72 22.59 -20.77
C GLN A 414 -9.86 22.24 -21.97
N TYR A 415 -8.65 21.71 -21.73
CA TYR A 415 -7.77 21.23 -22.79
C TYR A 415 -8.43 20.12 -23.61
N ALA A 416 -8.93 19.07 -22.95
CA ALA A 416 -9.50 17.90 -23.62
C ALA A 416 -10.75 18.26 -24.43
N VAL A 417 -11.60 19.16 -23.92
CA VAL A 417 -12.78 19.67 -24.63
C VAL A 417 -12.36 20.52 -25.82
N ALA A 418 -11.45 21.49 -25.63
CA ALA A 418 -10.95 22.35 -26.71
C ALA A 418 -10.35 21.53 -27.86
N LYS A 419 -9.56 20.50 -27.51
CA LYS A 419 -8.90 19.64 -28.50
C LYS A 419 -9.91 18.86 -29.34
N GLN A 420 -10.92 18.25 -28.72
CA GLN A 420 -11.94 17.53 -29.47
C GLN A 420 -12.81 18.46 -30.30
N SER A 421 -13.14 19.65 -29.79
CA SER A 421 -13.85 20.67 -30.57
C SER A 421 -13.03 21.11 -31.79
N ALA A 422 -11.72 21.27 -31.67
CA ALA A 422 -10.86 21.55 -32.82
C ALA A 422 -10.90 20.43 -33.86
N VAL A 423 -10.81 19.16 -33.43
CA VAL A 423 -10.91 18.00 -34.33
C VAL A 423 -12.25 17.98 -35.07
N LYS A 424 -13.37 18.18 -34.37
CA LYS A 424 -14.72 18.18 -34.97
C LYS A 424 -14.94 19.35 -35.93
N ASN A 425 -14.30 20.49 -35.68
CA ASN A 425 -14.40 21.69 -36.52
C ASN A 425 -13.27 21.80 -37.56
N GLY A 426 -12.43 20.78 -37.74
CA GLY A 426 -11.35 20.77 -38.74
C GLY A 426 -10.25 21.81 -38.49
N ARG A 427 -9.98 22.15 -37.22
CA ARG A 427 -8.98 23.15 -36.82
C ARG A 427 -7.67 22.49 -36.38
N ASP A 428 -6.55 23.15 -36.70
CA ASP A 428 -5.23 22.74 -36.24
C ASP A 428 -5.00 23.14 -34.77
N PHE A 429 -5.33 22.23 -33.86
CA PHE A 429 -5.14 22.41 -32.43
C PHE A 429 -3.66 22.65 -32.05
N ALA A 430 -2.73 21.93 -32.67
CA ALA A 430 -1.31 21.99 -32.32
C ALA A 430 -0.71 23.36 -32.67
N ALA A 431 -1.09 23.92 -33.82
CA ALA A 431 -0.68 25.27 -34.20
C ALA A 431 -1.22 26.32 -33.21
N LEU A 432 -2.50 26.23 -32.82
CA LEU A 432 -3.12 27.14 -31.87
C LEU A 432 -2.48 27.04 -30.48
N GLU A 433 -2.23 25.83 -29.99
CA GLU A 433 -1.57 25.61 -28.70
C GLU A 433 -0.17 26.23 -28.69
N LYS A 434 0.63 26.02 -29.74
CA LYS A 434 1.99 26.57 -29.84
C LYS A 434 1.99 28.10 -29.86
N GLN A 435 1.02 28.72 -30.51
CA GLN A 435 0.86 30.18 -30.51
C GLN A 435 0.51 30.73 -29.13
N LEU A 436 -0.35 30.02 -28.39
CA LEU A 436 -0.75 30.44 -27.05
C LEU A 436 0.33 30.17 -26.01
N GLU A 437 1.14 29.13 -26.17
CA GLU A 437 2.30 28.86 -25.31
C GLU A 437 3.31 30.03 -25.30
N GLN A 438 3.50 30.69 -26.43
CA GLN A 438 4.36 31.88 -26.53
C GLN A 438 3.79 33.10 -25.79
N LYS A 439 2.46 33.17 -25.65
CA LYS A 439 1.75 34.31 -25.03
C LYS A 439 1.41 34.07 -23.56
N PHE A 440 1.21 32.82 -23.16
CA PHE A 440 0.75 32.41 -21.84
C PHE A 440 1.64 31.28 -21.32
N SER A 441 2.59 31.65 -20.46
CA SER A 441 3.52 30.71 -19.82
C SER A 441 2.81 29.78 -18.84
N ALA A 442 1.75 30.24 -18.17
CA ALA A 442 0.98 29.44 -17.22
C ALA A 442 0.02 28.45 -17.93
N PRO A 443 0.09 27.13 -17.65
CA PRO A 443 -0.78 26.12 -18.28
C PRO A 443 -2.28 26.39 -18.09
N LEU A 444 -2.70 26.85 -16.90
CA LEU A 444 -4.11 27.19 -16.66
C LEU A 444 -4.61 28.31 -17.58
N ALA A 445 -3.84 29.39 -17.72
CA ALA A 445 -4.20 30.50 -18.60
C ALA A 445 -4.29 30.04 -20.06
N ARG A 446 -3.36 29.18 -20.48
CA ARG A 446 -3.35 28.59 -21.83
C ARG A 446 -4.58 27.72 -22.09
N ALA A 447 -4.95 26.85 -21.15
CA ALA A 447 -6.14 26.00 -21.26
C ALA A 447 -7.44 26.83 -21.38
N ILE A 448 -7.56 27.89 -20.57
CA ILE A 448 -8.71 28.81 -20.64
C ILE A 448 -8.82 29.45 -22.04
N GLN A 449 -7.70 29.91 -22.60
CA GLN A 449 -7.70 30.54 -23.93
C GLN A 449 -8.01 29.54 -25.04
N LEU A 450 -7.44 28.32 -24.99
CA LEU A 450 -7.77 27.24 -25.92
C LEU A 450 -9.26 26.91 -25.88
N PHE A 451 -9.81 26.76 -24.67
CA PHE A 451 -11.22 26.47 -24.46
C PHE A 451 -12.12 27.58 -24.99
N ASN A 452 -11.83 28.84 -24.67
CA ASN A 452 -12.62 29.96 -25.17
C ASN A 452 -12.59 30.02 -26.70
N LEU A 453 -11.43 29.87 -27.34
CA LEU A 453 -11.31 29.96 -28.80
C LEU A 453 -12.00 28.82 -29.55
N LEU A 454 -12.03 27.62 -28.97
CA LEU A 454 -12.46 26.40 -29.66
C LEU A 454 -13.84 25.90 -29.21
N ASN A 455 -14.34 26.39 -28.08
CA ASN A 455 -15.64 26.02 -27.55
C ASN A 455 -16.72 27.12 -27.70
N LEU A 456 -16.35 28.41 -27.86
CA LEU A 456 -17.33 29.50 -28.06
C LEU A 456 -17.91 29.55 -29.48
N GLU A 457 -17.24 29.00 -30.48
CA GLU A 457 -17.67 29.18 -31.87
C GLU A 457 -18.91 28.37 -32.28
N GLN A 458 -19.40 27.47 -31.42
CA GLN A 458 -20.67 26.78 -31.65
C GLN A 458 -21.90 27.58 -31.17
N GLU A 459 -21.76 28.60 -30.32
CA GLU A 459 -22.89 29.48 -29.97
C GLU A 459 -23.22 30.51 -31.08
N ASN A 460 -22.27 30.80 -31.97
CA ASN A 460 -22.48 31.74 -33.08
C ASN A 460 -22.93 31.06 -34.39
N GLY A 461 -23.24 29.76 -34.37
CA GLY A 461 -23.85 29.02 -35.47
C GLY A 461 -25.37 29.04 -35.41
N LYS A 462 -25.98 30.23 -35.58
CA LYS A 462 -27.39 30.38 -35.95
C LYS A 462 -27.49 30.98 -37.35
#